data_AF-A0A4V5PAI8-F1
#
_entry.id   AF-A0A4V5PAI8-F1
#
_cell.length_a   1.000
_cell.length_b   1.000
_cell.length_c   1.000
_cell.angle_alpha   90.00
_cell.angle_beta   90.00
_cell.angle_gamma   90.00
#
_symmetry.space_group_name_H-M   'P 1'
#
loop_
_entity.id
_entity.type
_entity.pdbx_description
1 polymer ?
#
loop_
_entity_poly.entity_id
_entity_poly.type
_entity_poly.pdbx_seq_one_letter_code
_entity_poly.pdbx_strand_id
1 'polypeptide(L)'
;VSHHPPISACHAESGNFVFWQDMRWKNKFWGKSMEIVPIGTTHVTLPAFGDHFEWNKVTSCIHNILSGQRWIEHYGEIVIKNVNDDSCHCKVNFIKAKYWSTNAHEIEGTVFDRSGKAVHRLFGKWHESIYCGGSSSSTCIWRANPMPKGYEQYYGFTQFALELNEMDPLLKSLLPPTDTRFRPDQRFLEEGSLEEAEIQKQRIEQLQRERRRVLEENKVEHQPRFF
;
A
#
# COMPACT_ATOMS: atom_id res chain seq x y z
N VAL A 1 12.02 9.48 -1.49
CA VAL A 1 12.26 10.92 -1.80
C VAL A 1 12.58 11.75 -0.57
N SER A 2 12.16 11.33 0.64
CA SER A 2 12.64 11.91 1.89
C SER A 2 12.76 10.84 2.97
N HIS A 3 13.62 11.06 3.96
CA HIS A 3 13.76 10.18 5.13
C HIS A 3 13.30 10.85 6.44
N HIS A 4 13.38 12.19 6.53
CA HIS A 4 12.83 12.96 7.64
C HIS A 4 11.95 14.10 7.12
N PRO A 5 10.62 13.88 7.05
CA PRO A 5 9.91 12.62 7.34
C PRO A 5 10.13 11.55 6.25
N PRO A 6 9.87 10.26 6.54
CA PRO A 6 10.01 9.21 5.53
C PRO A 6 8.88 9.33 4.50
N ILE A 7 9.26 9.54 3.24
CA ILE A 7 8.37 9.66 2.08
C ILE A 7 8.88 8.76 0.96
N SER A 8 8.02 7.83 0.54
CA SER A 8 8.22 6.99 -0.65
C SER A 8 7.36 7.54 -1.79
N ALA A 9 7.91 7.63 -3.00
CA ALA A 9 7.17 7.98 -4.20
C ALA A 9 7.27 6.82 -5.20
N CYS A 10 6.20 6.59 -5.96
CA CYS A 10 6.19 5.60 -7.04
C CYS A 10 5.35 6.07 -8.23
N HIS A 11 5.70 5.53 -9.41
CA HIS A 11 5.06 5.78 -10.69
C HIS A 11 5.05 4.48 -11.48
N ALA A 12 3.97 4.20 -12.19
CA ALA A 12 3.83 3.04 -13.06
C ALA A 12 3.05 3.42 -14.32
N GLU A 13 3.56 2.99 -15.47
CA GLU A 13 2.95 3.22 -16.78
C GLU A 13 2.48 1.91 -17.41
N SER A 14 1.40 2.02 -18.16
CA SER A 14 0.78 0.95 -18.93
C SER A 14 0.22 1.58 -20.21
N GLY A 15 -0.03 0.75 -21.24
CA GLY A 15 -0.75 1.22 -22.43
C GLY A 15 -2.17 1.73 -22.13
N ASN A 16 -2.75 1.36 -20.98
CA ASN A 16 -4.13 1.69 -20.62
C ASN A 16 -4.26 2.69 -19.47
N PHE A 17 -3.25 2.80 -18.60
CA PHE A 17 -3.33 3.63 -17.40
C PHE A 17 -1.96 4.16 -16.98
N VAL A 18 -1.96 5.24 -16.22
CA VAL A 18 -0.80 5.71 -15.47
C VAL A 18 -1.19 5.79 -14.01
N PHE A 19 -0.37 5.23 -13.12
CA PHE A 19 -0.58 5.21 -11.68
C PHE A 19 0.59 5.91 -10.98
N TRP A 20 0.30 6.77 -10.01
CA TRP A 20 1.34 7.35 -9.16
C TRP A 20 0.82 7.76 -7.79
N GLN A 21 1.75 7.89 -6.85
CA GLN A 21 1.51 8.42 -5.51
C GLN A 21 2.84 8.75 -4.83
N ASP A 22 2.78 9.66 -3.86
CA ASP A 22 3.72 9.72 -2.76
C ASP A 22 3.03 9.34 -1.45
N MET A 23 3.79 8.76 -0.52
CA MET A 23 3.26 8.22 0.72
C MET A 23 4.21 8.44 1.87
N ARG A 24 3.66 9.05 2.93
CA ARG A 24 4.27 9.13 4.25
C ARG A 24 3.47 8.28 5.24
N TRP A 25 4.17 7.54 6.09
CA TRP A 25 3.55 6.74 7.15
C TRP A 25 3.80 7.40 8.51
N LYS A 26 2.73 7.60 9.30
CA LYS A 26 2.81 8.08 10.69
C LYS A 26 2.28 7.01 11.62
N ASN A 27 3.13 6.05 11.96
CA ASN A 27 2.74 4.92 12.80
C ASN A 27 2.78 5.31 14.28
N LYS A 28 1.81 4.83 15.06
CA LYS A 28 1.73 5.06 16.52
C LYS A 28 1.43 3.76 17.23
N PHE A 29 2.13 3.51 18.34
CA PHE A 29 1.85 2.37 19.21
C PHE A 29 1.04 2.84 20.42
N TRP A 30 -0.10 2.19 20.66
CA TRP A 30 -1.07 2.52 21.71
C TRP A 30 -1.10 1.47 22.83
N GLY A 31 0.03 0.79 23.07
CA GLY A 31 0.17 -0.22 24.13
C GLY A 31 -0.31 -1.62 23.73
N LYS A 32 -1.53 -1.77 23.21
CA LYS A 32 -2.05 -3.07 22.70
C LYS A 32 -2.18 -3.15 21.19
N SER A 33 -2.25 -2.00 20.53
CA SER A 33 -2.47 -1.90 19.10
C SER A 33 -1.47 -0.95 18.44
N MET A 34 -1.21 -1.16 17.15
CA MET A 34 -0.39 -0.28 16.32
C MET A 34 -1.28 0.37 15.25
N GLU A 35 -1.34 1.69 15.27
CA GLU A 35 -2.04 2.50 14.29
C GLU A 35 -1.08 2.86 13.15
N ILE A 36 -1.53 2.67 11.91
CA ILE A 36 -0.82 2.97 10.67
C ILE A 36 -1.60 4.06 9.97
N VAL A 37 -1.06 5.28 9.96
CA VAL A 37 -1.69 6.45 9.33
C VAL A 37 -0.96 6.79 8.04
N PRO A 38 -1.48 6.37 6.87
CA PRO A 38 -0.96 6.82 5.58
C PRO A 38 -1.33 8.29 5.34
N ILE A 39 -0.39 9.06 4.79
CA ILE A 39 -0.57 10.44 4.37
C ILE A 39 -0.11 10.53 2.92
N GLY A 40 -1.05 10.80 2.02
CA GLY A 40 -0.83 10.91 0.58
C GLY A 40 -2.10 10.55 -0.19
N THR A 41 -2.16 11.00 -1.44
CA THR A 41 -3.26 10.74 -2.37
C THR A 41 -2.78 9.75 -3.43
N THR A 42 -3.69 8.86 -3.84
CA THR A 42 -3.42 7.93 -4.94
C THR A 42 -4.05 8.46 -6.21
N HIS A 43 -3.32 8.37 -7.32
CA HIS A 43 -3.79 8.85 -8.62
C HIS A 43 -3.74 7.75 -9.68
N VAL A 44 -4.76 7.71 -10.53
CA VAL A 44 -4.79 6.88 -11.75
C VAL A 44 -5.40 7.69 -12.88
N THR A 45 -4.72 7.78 -14.02
CA THR A 45 -5.34 8.29 -15.25
C THR A 45 -5.65 7.16 -16.21
N LEU A 46 -6.76 7.31 -16.96
CA LEU A 46 -7.10 6.44 -18.10
C LEU A 46 -7.02 7.29 -19.39
N PRO A 47 -5.86 7.35 -20.07
CA PRO A 47 -5.64 8.30 -21.16
C PRO A 47 -6.63 8.17 -22.32
N ALA A 48 -7.12 6.96 -22.59
CA ALA A 48 -8.09 6.70 -23.64
C ALA A 48 -9.42 7.45 -23.44
N PHE A 49 -9.78 7.77 -22.20
CA PHE A 49 -11.01 8.48 -21.84
C PHE A 49 -10.75 9.91 -21.34
N GLY A 50 -9.49 10.28 -21.13
CA GLY A 50 -9.12 11.54 -20.50
C GLY A 50 -9.43 11.58 -18.99
N ASP A 51 -9.63 10.42 -18.35
CA ASP A 51 -9.97 10.36 -16.93
C ASP A 51 -8.75 10.59 -16.04
N HIS A 52 -8.97 11.23 -14.90
CA HIS A 52 -8.01 11.34 -13.81
C HIS A 52 -8.70 11.05 -12.48
N PHE A 53 -8.57 9.82 -12.00
CA PHE A 53 -9.07 9.41 -10.69
C PHE A 53 -8.09 9.77 -9.58
N GLU A 54 -8.62 10.28 -8.48
CA GLU A 54 -7.88 10.46 -7.22
C GLU A 54 -8.67 9.94 -6.02
N TRP A 55 -7.95 9.43 -5.02
CA TRP A 55 -8.56 9.03 -3.74
C TRP A 55 -7.57 9.06 -2.57
N ASN A 56 -8.12 9.23 -1.37
CA ASN A 56 -7.36 9.16 -0.11
C ASN A 56 -7.13 7.71 0.34
N LYS A 57 -6.13 7.52 1.20
CA LYS A 57 -5.98 6.27 1.98
C LYS A 57 -6.60 6.42 3.37
N VAL A 58 -6.91 5.29 3.99
CA VAL A 58 -7.52 5.21 5.32
C VAL A 58 -6.53 4.67 6.35
N THR A 59 -6.79 4.98 7.63
CA THR A 59 -5.98 4.48 8.74
C THR A 59 -6.21 2.99 8.94
N SER A 60 -5.16 2.24 9.27
CA SER A 60 -5.28 0.85 9.72
C SER A 60 -4.87 0.71 11.18
N CYS A 61 -5.45 -0.23 11.91
CA CYS A 61 -5.00 -0.61 13.25
C CYS A 61 -4.75 -2.11 13.30
N ILE A 62 -3.54 -2.49 13.72
CA ILE A 62 -3.19 -3.87 14.05
C ILE A 62 -3.46 -4.04 15.54
N HIS A 63 -4.51 -4.77 15.87
CA HIS A 63 -4.89 -5.08 17.24
C HIS A 63 -4.10 -6.27 17.77
N ASN A 64 -3.93 -6.30 19.09
CA ASN A 64 -3.27 -7.38 19.80
C ASN A 64 -1.85 -7.67 19.28
N ILE A 65 -1.10 -6.64 18.89
CA ILE A 65 0.18 -6.81 18.18
C ILE A 65 1.23 -7.59 18.99
N LEU A 66 1.13 -7.59 20.33
CA LEU A 66 2.00 -8.33 21.25
C LEU A 66 1.39 -9.67 21.73
N SER A 67 0.29 -10.13 21.12
CA SER A 67 -0.42 -11.36 21.47
C SER A 67 -0.61 -12.28 20.26
N GLY A 68 -1.09 -13.51 20.48
CA GLY A 68 -1.28 -14.51 19.43
C GLY A 68 -2.45 -14.22 18.49
N GLN A 69 -3.52 -13.57 18.98
CA GLN A 69 -4.72 -13.27 18.19
C GLN A 69 -4.64 -11.88 17.53
N ARG A 70 -3.67 -11.72 16.62
CA ARG A 70 -3.50 -10.49 15.83
C ARG A 70 -4.58 -10.39 14.76
N TRP A 71 -5.15 -9.20 14.59
CA TRP A 71 -6.08 -8.90 13.51
C TRP A 71 -5.97 -7.44 13.11
N ILE A 72 -6.35 -7.12 11.87
CA ILE A 72 -6.24 -5.79 11.30
C ILE A 72 -7.64 -5.23 11.00
N GLU A 73 -7.80 -3.94 11.27
CA GLU A 73 -9.01 -3.18 10.95
C GLU A 73 -8.63 -1.90 10.20
N HIS A 74 -9.51 -1.43 9.34
CA HIS A 74 -9.37 -0.15 8.63
C HIS A 74 -10.45 0.83 9.08
N TYR A 75 -10.11 2.12 9.17
CA TYR A 75 -11.00 3.17 9.65
C TYR A 75 -11.02 4.36 8.71
N GLY A 76 -12.23 4.80 8.38
CA GLY A 76 -12.49 6.00 7.60
C GLY A 76 -13.23 5.70 6.31
N GLU A 77 -13.46 6.77 5.56
CA GLU A 77 -14.09 6.75 4.25
C GLU A 77 -13.01 6.97 3.18
N ILE A 78 -12.98 6.11 2.16
CA ILE A 78 -12.28 6.39 0.91
C ILE A 78 -13.25 7.16 0.03
N VAL A 79 -12.82 8.31 -0.49
CA VAL A 79 -13.56 9.11 -1.46
C VAL A 79 -12.80 9.09 -2.78
N ILE A 80 -13.44 8.56 -3.81
CA ILE A 80 -12.88 8.45 -5.17
C ILE A 80 -13.62 9.43 -6.08
N LYS A 81 -12.87 10.25 -6.81
CA LYS A 81 -13.42 11.23 -7.76
C LYS A 81 -12.62 11.17 -9.06
N ASN A 82 -13.30 11.42 -10.18
CA ASN A 82 -12.63 11.79 -11.42
C ASN A 82 -12.48 13.33 -11.44
N VAL A 83 -11.25 13.83 -11.46
CA VAL A 83 -10.95 15.27 -11.44
C VAL A 83 -11.41 15.95 -12.75
N ASN A 84 -11.46 15.17 -13.84
CA ASN A 84 -11.84 15.67 -15.16
C ASN A 84 -13.33 15.50 -15.48
N ASP A 85 -14.09 14.76 -14.66
CA ASP A 85 -15.53 14.57 -14.82
C ASP A 85 -16.25 14.48 -13.46
N ASP A 86 -17.14 15.43 -13.20
CA ASP A 86 -17.93 15.53 -11.97
C ASP A 86 -19.31 14.85 -12.07
N SER A 87 -19.55 14.03 -13.11
CA SER A 87 -20.80 13.30 -13.32
C SER A 87 -21.12 12.34 -12.17
N CYS A 88 -20.09 11.78 -11.53
CA CYS A 88 -20.23 10.88 -10.39
C CYS A 88 -19.03 10.90 -9.44
N HIS A 89 -19.23 10.38 -8.22
CA HIS A 89 -18.16 10.09 -7.28
C HIS A 89 -18.49 8.85 -6.46
N CYS A 90 -17.47 8.20 -5.89
CA CYS A 90 -17.66 7.00 -5.06
C CYS A 90 -17.18 7.24 -3.63
N LYS A 91 -17.93 6.71 -2.66
CA LYS A 91 -17.53 6.65 -1.26
C LYS A 91 -17.50 5.21 -0.81
N VAL A 92 -16.47 4.80 -0.09
CA VAL A 92 -16.32 3.44 0.46
C VAL A 92 -15.99 3.52 1.94
N ASN A 93 -16.81 2.90 2.76
CA ASN A 93 -16.66 2.83 4.20
C ASN A 93 -16.29 1.41 4.64
N PHE A 94 -15.39 1.32 5.61
CA PHE A 94 -15.05 0.05 6.26
C PHE A 94 -15.96 -0.18 7.45
N ILE A 95 -16.67 -1.30 7.47
CA ILE A 95 -17.66 -1.60 8.49
C ILE A 95 -16.96 -2.03 9.77
N LYS A 96 -17.15 -1.22 10.82
CA LYS A 96 -16.68 -1.55 12.16
C LYS A 96 -17.44 -2.75 12.69
N ALA A 97 -16.76 -3.87 12.86
CA ALA A 97 -17.34 -5.10 13.36
C ALA A 97 -16.38 -5.77 14.35
N LYS A 98 -16.93 -6.58 15.27
CA LYS A 98 -16.09 -7.44 16.11
C LYS A 98 -15.44 -8.49 15.21
N TYR A 99 -14.17 -8.85 15.43
CA TYR A 99 -13.44 -9.73 14.52
C TYR A 99 -14.10 -11.12 14.32
N TRP A 100 -14.87 -11.60 15.30
CA TRP A 100 -15.63 -12.86 15.24
C TRP A 100 -17.04 -12.73 14.64
N SER A 101 -17.45 -11.52 14.26
CA SER A 101 -18.75 -11.28 13.63
C SER A 101 -18.74 -11.74 12.18
N THR A 102 -19.90 -12.16 11.67
CA THR A 102 -20.12 -12.36 10.24
C THR A 102 -19.79 -11.13 9.42
N ASN A 103 -19.90 -9.93 10.00
CA ASN A 103 -19.66 -8.66 9.31
C ASN A 103 -18.20 -8.22 9.39
N ALA A 104 -17.30 -9.07 9.94
CA ALA A 104 -15.88 -8.78 9.96
C ALA A 104 -15.36 -8.54 8.53
N HIS A 105 -14.51 -7.51 8.41
CA HIS A 105 -13.83 -7.12 7.18
C HIS A 105 -14.74 -6.61 6.06
N GLU A 106 -16.00 -6.29 6.37
CA GLU A 106 -16.93 -5.77 5.36
C GLU A 106 -16.63 -4.33 4.96
N ILE A 107 -16.93 -4.04 3.70
CA ILE A 107 -16.98 -2.68 3.18
C ILE A 107 -18.37 -2.43 2.60
N GLU A 108 -18.80 -1.18 2.70
CA GLU A 108 -19.97 -0.67 1.98
C GLU A 108 -19.54 0.55 1.18
N GLY A 109 -19.77 0.51 -0.12
CA GLY A 109 -19.52 1.61 -1.02
C GLY A 109 -20.76 2.03 -1.78
N THR A 110 -20.78 3.29 -2.22
CA THR A 110 -21.84 3.82 -3.06
C THR A 110 -21.25 4.76 -4.09
N VAL A 111 -21.62 4.55 -5.36
CA VAL A 111 -21.39 5.50 -6.44
C VAL A 111 -22.60 6.43 -6.50
N PHE A 112 -22.35 7.72 -6.38
CA PHE A 112 -23.34 8.78 -6.44
C PHE A 112 -23.22 9.53 -7.75
N ASP A 113 -24.34 9.88 -8.36
CA ASP A 113 -24.34 10.86 -9.46
C ASP A 113 -24.09 12.29 -8.93
N ARG A 114 -23.99 13.26 -9.83
CA ARG A 114 -23.81 14.69 -9.50
C ARG A 114 -24.88 15.23 -8.54
N SER A 115 -26.10 14.68 -8.56
CA SER A 115 -27.19 15.11 -7.67
C SER A 115 -27.09 14.52 -6.25
N GLY A 116 -26.13 13.61 -6.02
CA GLY A 116 -25.99 12.87 -4.77
C GLY A 116 -26.93 11.66 -4.67
N LYS A 117 -27.54 11.23 -5.77
CA LYS A 117 -28.38 10.04 -5.80
C LYS A 117 -27.51 8.79 -5.99
N ALA A 118 -27.78 7.75 -5.20
CA ALA A 118 -27.08 6.48 -5.31
C ALA A 118 -27.42 5.78 -6.64
N VAL A 119 -26.39 5.47 -7.43
CA VAL A 119 -26.49 4.77 -8.73
C VAL A 119 -26.07 3.31 -8.59
N HIS A 120 -24.94 3.05 -7.93
CA HIS A 120 -24.43 1.70 -7.68
C HIS A 120 -24.06 1.53 -6.21
N ARG A 121 -24.22 0.31 -5.70
CA ARG A 121 -23.72 -0.08 -4.37
C ARG A 121 -22.60 -1.10 -4.54
N LEU A 122 -21.58 -0.93 -3.71
CA LEU A 122 -20.44 -1.84 -3.59
C LEU A 122 -20.53 -2.51 -2.23
N PHE A 123 -20.29 -3.81 -2.18
CA PHE A 123 -20.29 -4.56 -0.92
C PHE A 123 -19.39 -5.79 -1.02
N GLY A 124 -19.02 -6.34 0.12
CA GLY A 124 -18.18 -7.53 0.21
C GLY A 124 -17.15 -7.39 1.31
N LYS A 125 -16.12 -8.22 1.27
CA LYS A 125 -15.03 -8.21 2.26
C LYS A 125 -13.73 -7.82 1.58
N TRP A 126 -13.03 -6.82 2.11
CA TRP A 126 -11.84 -6.23 1.47
C TRP A 126 -10.69 -7.22 1.23
N HIS A 127 -10.66 -8.33 1.97
CA HIS A 127 -9.65 -9.38 1.84
C HIS A 127 -10.09 -10.58 0.96
N GLU A 128 -11.35 -10.62 0.49
CA GLU A 128 -11.89 -11.78 -0.23
C GLU A 128 -12.45 -11.41 -1.60
N SER A 129 -13.52 -10.60 -1.64
CA SER A 129 -14.21 -10.26 -2.89
C SER A 129 -15.11 -9.04 -2.71
N ILE A 130 -15.26 -8.28 -3.79
CA ILE A 130 -16.10 -7.09 -3.88
C ILE A 130 -17.10 -7.27 -5.02
N TYR A 131 -18.35 -6.88 -4.76
CA TYR A 131 -19.47 -6.95 -5.68
C TYR A 131 -20.03 -5.56 -5.94
N CYS A 132 -20.57 -5.35 -7.13
CA CYS A 132 -21.33 -4.17 -7.52
C CYS A 132 -22.75 -4.58 -7.91
N GLY A 133 -23.76 -3.89 -7.39
CA GLY A 133 -25.16 -4.13 -7.77
C GLY A 133 -26.16 -3.85 -6.66
N GLY A 134 -27.37 -4.38 -6.83
CA GLY A 134 -28.49 -4.24 -5.89
C GLY A 134 -29.08 -5.58 -5.46
N SER A 135 -30.22 -5.56 -4.78
CA SER A 135 -30.89 -6.75 -4.26
C SER A 135 -31.37 -7.74 -5.34
N SER A 136 -31.56 -7.28 -6.58
CA SER A 136 -32.05 -8.09 -7.70
C SER A 136 -30.94 -8.63 -8.62
N SER A 137 -29.76 -8.02 -8.63
CA SER A 137 -28.64 -8.42 -9.47
C SER A 137 -27.34 -7.87 -8.91
N SER A 138 -26.35 -8.74 -8.71
CA SER A 138 -25.01 -8.38 -8.26
C SER A 138 -23.96 -9.04 -9.15
N THR A 139 -22.88 -8.33 -9.42
CA THR A 139 -21.74 -8.80 -10.21
C THR A 139 -20.49 -8.71 -9.36
N CYS A 140 -19.68 -9.78 -9.33
CA CYS A 140 -18.37 -9.76 -8.70
C CYS A 140 -17.41 -8.92 -9.55
N ILE A 141 -16.86 -7.83 -8.99
CA ILE A 141 -15.95 -6.91 -9.71
C ILE A 141 -14.49 -7.11 -9.33
N TRP A 142 -14.23 -7.77 -8.20
CA TRP A 142 -12.89 -8.12 -7.75
C TRP A 142 -12.93 -9.33 -6.81
N ARG A 143 -11.89 -10.17 -6.88
CA ARG A 143 -11.66 -11.28 -5.96
C ARG A 143 -10.17 -11.38 -5.67
N ALA A 144 -9.83 -11.67 -4.42
CA ALA A 144 -8.45 -11.92 -4.01
C ALA A 144 -7.91 -13.18 -4.71
N ASN A 145 -6.64 -13.11 -5.12
CA ASN A 145 -5.93 -14.30 -5.58
C ASN A 145 -5.75 -15.29 -4.41
N PRO A 146 -5.78 -16.60 -4.66
CA PRO A 146 -5.51 -17.59 -3.63
C PRO A 146 -4.09 -17.42 -3.09
N MET A 147 -3.91 -17.60 -1.79
CA MET A 147 -2.58 -17.61 -1.16
C MET A 147 -1.80 -18.86 -1.61
N PRO A 148 -0.47 -18.74 -1.83
CA PRO A 148 0.35 -19.89 -2.17
C PRO A 148 0.34 -20.92 -1.03
N LYS A 149 0.52 -22.20 -1.38
CA LYS A 149 0.57 -23.27 -0.37
C LYS A 149 1.75 -23.04 0.59
N GLY A 150 1.48 -23.04 1.89
CA GLY A 150 2.52 -22.83 2.91
C GLY A 150 2.96 -21.37 3.08
N TYR A 151 2.18 -20.39 2.58
CA TYR A 151 2.48 -18.95 2.67
C TYR A 151 2.89 -18.47 4.08
N GLU A 152 2.39 -19.09 5.14
CA GLU A 152 2.72 -18.77 6.54
C GLU A 152 4.22 -18.96 6.85
N GLN A 153 4.90 -19.87 6.15
CA GLN A 153 6.35 -20.10 6.31
C GLN A 153 7.19 -18.95 5.76
N TYR A 154 6.62 -18.16 4.83
CA TYR A 154 7.29 -17.06 4.15
C TYR A 154 6.56 -15.74 4.44
N TYR A 155 6.50 -15.40 5.73
CA TYR A 155 5.99 -14.12 6.24
C TYR A 155 4.51 -13.82 5.92
N GLY A 156 3.75 -14.82 5.47
CA GLY A 156 2.37 -14.63 5.04
C GLY A 156 2.26 -13.93 3.68
N PHE A 157 3.27 -14.00 2.83
CA PHE A 157 3.30 -13.31 1.54
C PHE A 157 2.32 -13.89 0.51
N THR A 158 1.74 -12.99 -0.29
CA THR A 158 1.03 -13.35 -1.52
C THR A 158 2.05 -13.82 -2.57
N GLN A 159 1.58 -14.51 -3.61
CA GLN A 159 2.44 -14.88 -4.75
C GLN A 159 3.14 -13.65 -5.36
N PHE A 160 2.38 -12.58 -5.59
CA PHE A 160 2.93 -11.32 -6.09
C PHE A 160 4.02 -10.74 -5.17
N ALA A 161 3.85 -10.82 -3.84
CA ALA A 161 4.85 -10.31 -2.90
C ALA A 161 6.14 -11.13 -2.89
N LEU A 162 6.07 -12.46 -3.10
CA LEU A 162 7.26 -13.31 -3.22
C LEU A 162 8.13 -12.92 -4.42
N GLU A 163 7.52 -12.48 -5.51
CA GLU A 163 8.21 -12.13 -6.76
C GLU A 163 8.88 -10.74 -6.70
N LEU A 164 8.48 -9.86 -5.78
CA LEU A 164 8.93 -8.45 -5.78
C LEU A 164 10.43 -8.29 -5.63
N ASN A 165 11.07 -9.09 -4.76
CA ASN A 165 12.49 -8.98 -4.46
C ASN A 165 13.34 -10.06 -5.14
N GLU A 166 12.77 -10.85 -6.06
CA GLU A 166 13.55 -11.79 -6.87
C GLU A 166 14.53 -11.04 -7.77
N MET A 167 15.79 -11.50 -7.81
CA MET A 167 16.82 -10.96 -8.70
C MET A 167 16.91 -11.81 -9.97
N ASP A 168 16.18 -11.41 -11.01
CA ASP A 168 16.33 -11.99 -12.34
C ASP A 168 17.73 -11.68 -12.91
N PRO A 169 18.54 -12.70 -13.27
CA PRO A 169 19.85 -12.51 -13.90
C PRO A 169 19.82 -11.61 -15.13
N LEU A 170 18.74 -11.61 -15.91
CA LEU A 170 18.59 -10.78 -17.10
C LEU A 170 18.37 -9.31 -16.74
N LEU A 171 17.52 -9.04 -15.74
CA LEU A 171 17.26 -7.67 -15.27
C LEU A 171 18.43 -7.08 -14.49
N LYS A 172 19.24 -7.91 -13.83
CA LYS A 172 20.36 -7.46 -12.99
C LYS A 172 21.28 -6.43 -13.66
N SER A 173 21.55 -6.60 -14.95
CA SER A 173 22.41 -5.70 -15.72
C SER A 173 21.75 -4.36 -16.09
N LEU A 174 20.42 -4.29 -16.05
CA LEU A 174 19.61 -3.13 -16.42
C LEU A 174 19.21 -2.29 -15.19
N LEU A 175 19.20 -2.89 -14.00
CA LEU A 175 18.80 -2.22 -12.77
C LEU A 175 19.86 -1.20 -12.32
N PRO A 176 19.45 -0.03 -11.81
CA PRO A 176 20.38 0.88 -11.17
C PRO A 176 20.95 0.23 -9.89
N PRO A 177 22.18 0.56 -9.47
CA PRO A 177 22.79 -0.01 -8.26
C PRO A 177 22.07 0.40 -6.96
N THR A 178 21.10 1.31 -7.05
CA THR A 178 20.22 1.74 -5.94
C THR A 178 18.92 0.93 -5.86
N ASP A 179 18.71 -0.07 -6.74
CA ASP A 179 17.53 -0.95 -6.67
C ASP A 179 17.55 -1.78 -5.37
N THR A 180 16.38 -1.94 -4.75
CA THR A 180 16.22 -2.64 -3.46
C THR A 180 16.73 -4.08 -3.50
N ARG A 181 16.70 -4.75 -4.65
CA ARG A 181 17.17 -6.13 -4.79
C ARG A 181 18.67 -6.30 -4.51
N PHE A 182 19.44 -5.21 -4.58
CA PHE A 182 20.85 -5.18 -4.22
C PHE A 182 21.11 -4.90 -2.73
N ARG A 183 20.08 -4.65 -1.93
CA ARG A 183 20.21 -4.29 -0.52
C ARG A 183 20.55 -5.55 0.32
N PRO A 184 21.77 -5.66 0.87
CA PRO A 184 22.28 -6.94 1.37
C PRO A 184 21.64 -7.41 2.68
N ASP A 185 21.23 -6.50 3.56
CA ASP A 185 20.53 -6.85 4.81
C ASP A 185 19.20 -7.57 4.54
N GLN A 186 18.44 -7.11 3.55
CA GLN A 186 17.20 -7.77 3.13
C GLN A 186 17.46 -9.11 2.44
N ARG A 187 18.50 -9.21 1.60
CA ARG A 187 18.88 -10.48 0.95
C ARG A 187 19.29 -11.53 1.97
N PHE A 188 20.15 -11.19 2.93
CA PHE A 188 20.56 -12.13 3.98
C PHE A 188 19.39 -12.57 4.87
N LEU A 189 18.43 -11.68 5.13
CA LEU A 189 17.20 -12.05 5.84
C LEU A 189 16.38 -13.09 5.06
N GLU A 190 16.21 -12.90 3.76
CA GLU A 190 15.52 -13.87 2.88
C GLU A 190 16.24 -15.23 2.82
N GLU A 191 17.56 -15.23 2.89
CA GLU A 191 18.40 -16.43 2.92
C GLU A 191 18.50 -17.08 4.32
N GLY A 192 17.82 -16.51 5.32
CA GLY A 192 17.81 -17.03 6.70
C GLY A 192 19.08 -16.71 7.51
N SER A 193 19.99 -15.89 6.98
CA SER A 193 21.25 -15.49 7.61
C SER A 193 21.05 -14.27 8.52
N LEU A 194 20.41 -14.48 9.68
CA LEU A 194 19.95 -13.39 10.55
C LEU A 194 21.09 -12.52 11.13
N GLU A 195 22.22 -13.12 11.47
CA GLU A 195 23.38 -12.39 12.02
C GLU A 195 23.97 -11.42 10.99
N GLU A 196 24.21 -11.90 9.76
CA GLU A 196 24.71 -11.07 8.66
C GLU A 196 23.70 -10.00 8.25
N ALA A 197 22.40 -10.31 8.27
CA ALA A 197 21.35 -9.34 8.00
C ALA A 197 21.41 -8.15 8.98
N GLU A 198 21.58 -8.40 10.28
CA GLU A 198 21.67 -7.36 11.30
C GLU A 198 22.97 -6.55 11.18
N ILE A 199 24.12 -7.21 10.92
CA ILE A 199 25.40 -6.52 10.67
C ILE A 199 25.28 -5.56 9.48
N GLN A 200 24.75 -6.04 8.35
CA GLN A 200 24.59 -5.20 7.15
C GLN A 200 23.59 -4.08 7.36
N LYS A 201 22.50 -4.31 8.10
CA LYS A 201 21.51 -3.29 8.43
C LYS A 201 22.13 -2.15 9.21
N GLN A 202 22.88 -2.46 10.27
CA GLN A 202 23.57 -1.44 11.09
C GLN A 202 24.56 -0.63 10.24
N ARG A 203 25.33 -1.30 9.37
CA ARG A 203 26.26 -0.64 8.44
C ARG A 203 25.53 0.31 7.50
N ILE A 204 24.43 -0.11 6.87
CA ILE A 204 23.66 0.70 5.93
C ILE A 204 23.05 1.92 6.63
N GLU A 205 22.46 1.75 7.81
CA GLU A 205 21.90 2.86 8.59
C GLU A 205 22.99 3.86 9.02
N GLN A 206 24.19 3.36 9.37
CA GLN A 206 25.33 4.22 9.69
C GLN A 206 25.76 5.06 8.48
N LEU A 207 25.95 4.44 7.32
CA LEU A 207 26.29 5.15 6.08
C LEU A 207 25.23 6.21 5.71
N GLN A 208 23.95 5.92 5.96
CA GLN A 208 22.87 6.88 5.75
C GLN A 208 22.98 8.08 6.71
N ARG A 209 23.30 7.86 7.99
CA ARG A 209 23.53 8.92 8.98
C ARG A 209 24.74 9.78 8.62
N GLU A 210 25.85 9.15 8.23
CA GLU A 210 27.07 9.84 7.80
C GLU A 210 26.82 10.70 6.56
N ARG A 211 26.15 10.17 5.54
CA ARG A 211 25.80 10.94 4.33
C ARG A 211 24.94 12.16 4.66
N ARG A 212 23.97 12.01 5.57
CA ARG A 212 23.14 13.15 6.01
C ARG A 212 23.98 14.21 6.71
N ARG A 213 24.84 13.82 7.64
CA ARG A 213 25.74 14.74 8.35
C ARG A 213 26.60 15.55 7.38
N VAL A 214 27.17 14.90 6.36
CA VAL A 214 27.94 15.58 5.31
C VAL A 214 27.08 16.61 4.57
N LEU A 215 25.83 16.30 4.23
CA LEU A 215 24.92 17.25 3.58
C LEU A 215 24.59 18.45 4.49
N GLU A 216 24.32 18.20 5.77
CA GLU A 216 24.04 19.23 6.79
C GLU A 216 25.25 20.17 7.00
N GLU A 217 26.45 19.61 7.15
CA GLU A 217 27.70 20.36 7.33
C GLU A 217 27.99 21.27 6.12
N ASN A 218 27.66 20.81 4.92
CA ASN A 218 27.83 21.58 3.68
C ASN A 218 26.62 22.46 3.32
N LYS A 219 25.56 22.47 4.14
CA LYS A 219 24.29 23.18 3.88
C LYS A 219 23.68 22.83 2.51
N VAL A 220 23.79 21.56 2.10
CA VAL A 220 23.25 21.05 0.83
C VAL A 220 21.99 20.25 1.12
N GLU A 221 20.90 20.57 0.42
CA GLU A 221 19.68 19.76 0.47
C GLU A 221 19.80 18.53 -0.44
N HIS A 222 19.30 17.39 0.03
CA HIS A 222 19.24 16.18 -0.80
C HIS A 222 18.24 16.37 -1.96
N GLN A 223 18.70 16.14 -3.18
CA GLN A 223 17.86 16.14 -4.38
C GLN A 223 17.55 14.69 -4.77
N PRO A 224 16.26 14.26 -4.74
CA PRO A 224 15.86 12.98 -5.29
C PRO A 224 16.16 12.92 -6.79
N ARG A 225 16.45 11.72 -7.31
CA ARG A 225 16.98 11.58 -8.68
C ARG A 225 15.90 11.42 -9.76
N PHE A 226 14.76 10.83 -9.41
CA PHE A 226 13.74 10.37 -10.37
C PHE A 226 12.35 10.93 -10.10
N PHE A 227 12.22 11.79 -9.09
CA PHE A 227 11.00 12.48 -8.66
C PHE A 227 11.38 13.88 -8.20
#